data_AF-A0A1M6BPV0-F1
#
_entry.id   AF-A0A1M6BPV0-F1
#
_cell.length_a   1.000
_cell.length_b   1.000
_cell.length_c   1.000
_cell.angle_alpha   90.00
_cell.angle_beta   90.00
_cell.angle_gamma   90.00
#
_symmetry.space_group_name_H-M   'P 1'
#
loop_
_entity.id
_entity.type
_entity.pdbx_description
1 polymer ?
#
loop_
_entity_poly.entity_id
_entity_poly.type
_entity_poly.pdbx_seq_one_letter_code
_entity_poly.pdbx_strand_id
1 'polypeptide(L)'
;MRTTSKFAVALTALGLATMAYGHGDVAPQAVDTAGLPEVGEEWLTENPYRVDAAGEEVWFKAIQIGDSGYNQNCARCHGLGAVSGGLAPDLRYLEAEEYGDEWYVERFRHGYTQNGTTKMPAFGELLGQEAAWAIRTYIETRPDGEQVAEHSDTLRSIRDQLAAWAEGNGDADPDAAKAELDAIAADIETLSYAPVADSIAWRASRQIDGTDAGYSTAADTLTVGLSAAQ
;
A
#
# COMPACT_ATOMS: atom_id res chain seq x y z
N MET A 1 -44.64 18.77 -54.36
CA MET A 1 -44.35 19.50 -53.09
C MET A 1 -43.30 18.70 -52.33
N ARG A 2 -42.28 19.40 -51.80
CA ARG A 2 -40.94 18.89 -51.46
C ARG A 2 -40.91 17.79 -50.38
N THR A 3 -40.13 16.75 -50.69
CA THR A 3 -39.53 15.79 -49.76
C THR A 3 -38.31 16.42 -49.09
N THR A 4 -38.25 16.48 -47.76
CA THR A 4 -36.99 16.70 -47.03
C THR A 4 -36.96 15.97 -45.70
N SER A 5 -36.09 14.95 -45.69
CA SER A 5 -35.09 14.66 -44.66
C SER A 5 -35.57 14.50 -43.21
N LYS A 6 -35.90 13.26 -42.83
CA LYS A 6 -35.90 12.80 -41.42
C LYS A 6 -34.76 11.81 -41.10
N PHE A 7 -33.86 11.56 -42.06
CA PHE A 7 -32.81 10.54 -41.90
C PHE A 7 -31.45 11.08 -41.42
N ALA A 8 -31.30 12.40 -41.24
CA ALA A 8 -30.01 13.00 -40.94
C ALA A 8 -29.62 13.02 -39.45
N VAL A 9 -30.50 12.66 -38.51
CA VAL A 9 -30.24 12.81 -37.07
C VAL A 9 -29.79 11.49 -36.40
N ALA A 10 -30.03 10.33 -37.03
CA ALA A 10 -29.69 9.03 -36.43
C ALA A 10 -28.23 8.59 -36.64
N LEU A 11 -27.49 9.18 -37.59
CA LEU A 11 -26.11 8.77 -37.87
C LEU A 11 -25.05 9.49 -37.02
N THR A 12 -25.40 10.61 -36.37
CA THR A 12 -24.42 11.41 -35.61
C THR A 12 -24.16 10.88 -34.20
N ALA A 13 -24.99 9.96 -33.70
CA ALA A 13 -24.81 9.34 -32.38
C ALA A 13 -23.86 8.12 -32.39
N LEU A 14 -23.45 7.62 -33.57
CA LEU A 14 -22.59 6.44 -33.68
C LEU A 14 -21.08 6.74 -33.74
N GLY A 15 -20.68 8.02 -33.76
CA GLY A 15 -19.28 8.43 -33.95
C GLY A 15 -18.46 8.68 -32.68
N LEU A 16 -19.05 8.55 -31.49
CA LEU A 16 -18.43 8.89 -30.21
C LEU A 16 -18.20 7.67 -29.29
N ALA A 17 -18.12 6.47 -29.85
CA ALA A 17 -17.37 5.41 -29.17
C ALA A 17 -15.87 5.71 -29.30
N THR A 18 -15.43 6.75 -28.59
CA THR A 18 -14.03 6.98 -28.27
C THR A 18 -13.45 5.66 -27.83
N MET A 19 -12.35 5.24 -28.45
CA MET A 19 -11.47 4.25 -27.87
C MET A 19 -11.03 4.80 -26.50
N ALA A 20 -11.80 4.49 -25.48
CA ALA A 20 -11.34 4.58 -24.12
C ALA A 20 -10.23 3.54 -24.03
N TYR A 21 -9.00 3.98 -24.25
CA TYR A 21 -7.81 3.29 -23.79
C TYR A 21 -7.87 3.30 -22.25
N GLY A 22 -8.78 2.52 -21.67
CA GLY A 22 -8.97 2.35 -20.23
C GLY A 22 -7.88 1.47 -19.61
N HIS A 23 -6.86 1.13 -20.39
CA HIS A 23 -5.64 0.55 -19.90
C HIS A 23 -4.59 1.65 -19.99
N GLY A 24 -4.19 2.18 -18.84
CA GLY A 24 -2.97 2.99 -18.75
C GLY A 24 -1.79 2.23 -19.33
N ASP A 25 -0.68 2.93 -19.56
CA ASP A 25 0.55 2.31 -20.03
C ASP A 25 0.88 1.09 -19.16
N VAL A 26 1.01 -0.07 -19.79
CA VAL A 26 1.35 -1.33 -19.11
C VAL A 26 2.86 -1.50 -18.94
N ALA A 27 3.65 -0.51 -19.38
CA ALA A 27 5.05 -0.41 -19.05
C ALA A 27 5.23 -0.15 -17.54
N PRO A 28 6.26 -0.72 -16.90
CA PRO A 28 6.61 -0.39 -15.53
C PRO A 28 6.78 1.13 -15.33
N GLN A 29 6.20 1.63 -14.25
CA GLN A 29 6.26 3.04 -13.89
C GLN A 29 7.42 3.25 -12.93
N ALA A 30 8.22 4.28 -13.21
CA ALA A 30 9.36 4.65 -12.37
C ALA A 30 8.91 4.96 -10.94
N VAL A 31 9.73 4.57 -9.97
CA VAL A 31 9.50 4.81 -8.55
C VAL A 31 10.46 5.89 -8.08
N ASP A 32 9.93 6.97 -7.51
CA ASP A 32 10.76 8.00 -6.89
C ASP A 32 11.24 7.53 -5.51
N THR A 33 12.53 7.22 -5.42
CA THR A 33 13.18 6.71 -4.21
C THR A 33 13.83 7.82 -3.37
N ALA A 34 13.58 9.09 -3.70
CA ALA A 34 14.16 10.22 -2.99
C ALA A 34 13.86 10.19 -1.47
N GLY A 35 14.92 10.39 -0.69
CA GLY A 35 14.87 10.39 0.78
C GLY A 35 15.13 9.03 1.42
N LEU A 36 15.35 7.97 0.65
CA LEU A 36 15.90 6.72 1.17
C LEU A 36 17.43 6.76 1.22
N PRO A 37 18.07 6.07 2.19
CA PRO A 37 19.49 5.83 2.15
C PRO A 37 19.89 5.13 0.84
N GLU A 38 20.93 5.62 0.18
CA GLU A 38 21.43 5.01 -1.05
C GLU A 38 21.94 3.58 -0.78
N VAL A 39 21.72 2.68 -1.73
CA VAL A 39 22.29 1.34 -1.72
C VAL A 39 23.28 1.21 -2.88
N GLY A 40 24.24 0.30 -2.76
CA GLY A 40 25.25 0.11 -3.79
C GLY A 40 24.70 -0.49 -5.09
N GLU A 41 25.55 -0.57 -6.12
CA GLU A 41 25.23 -1.26 -7.36
C GLU A 41 25.13 -2.79 -7.19
N GLU A 42 25.85 -3.32 -6.20
CA GLU A 42 25.75 -4.73 -5.84
C GLU A 42 24.43 -4.98 -5.12
N TRP A 43 23.73 -6.04 -5.55
CA TRP A 43 22.47 -6.42 -4.94
C TRP A 43 22.71 -6.98 -3.55
N LEU A 44 22.08 -6.35 -2.56
CA LEU A 44 22.02 -6.80 -1.19
C LEU A 44 21.24 -8.12 -1.12
N THR A 45 21.54 -8.92 -0.12
CA THR A 45 20.85 -10.19 0.16
C THR A 45 19.70 -10.02 1.15
N GLU A 46 19.69 -8.93 1.92
CA GLU A 46 18.69 -8.63 2.94
C GLU A 46 18.12 -7.22 2.77
N ASN A 47 16.87 -7.04 3.18
CA ASN A 47 16.19 -5.75 3.12
C ASN A 47 16.84 -4.70 4.05
N PRO A 48 17.48 -3.64 3.51
CA PRO A 48 18.18 -2.64 4.30
C PRO A 48 17.23 -1.66 5.02
N TYR A 49 15.94 -1.65 4.67
CA TYR A 49 14.97 -0.68 5.17
C TYR A 49 14.04 -1.23 6.25
N ARG A 50 14.35 -2.40 6.83
CA ARG A 50 13.63 -2.92 8.01
C ARG A 50 13.82 -1.98 9.20
N VAL A 51 12.81 -1.91 10.07
CA VAL A 51 12.79 -0.99 11.23
C VAL A 51 14.00 -1.17 12.14
N ASP A 52 14.45 -2.41 12.37
CA ASP A 52 15.60 -2.70 13.23
C ASP A 52 16.94 -2.32 12.59
N ALA A 53 17.01 -2.23 11.26
CA ALA A 53 18.21 -1.90 10.51
C ALA A 53 18.32 -0.39 10.23
N ALA A 54 17.21 0.24 9.86
CA ALA A 54 17.19 1.62 9.35
C ALA A 54 16.53 2.63 10.30
N GLY A 55 15.85 2.16 11.34
CA GLY A 55 15.04 3.00 12.23
C GLY A 55 13.66 3.34 11.65
N GLU A 56 12.76 3.78 12.53
CA GLU A 56 11.33 4.01 12.22
C GLU A 56 11.13 5.04 11.09
N GLU A 57 11.92 6.12 11.06
CA GLU A 57 11.79 7.17 10.03
C GLU A 57 12.05 6.65 8.62
N VAL A 58 13.18 5.95 8.43
CA VAL A 58 13.54 5.37 7.12
C VAL A 58 12.58 4.25 6.75
N TRP A 59 12.23 3.39 7.71
CA TRP A 59 11.28 2.30 7.50
C TRP A 59 9.93 2.82 7.02
N PHE A 60 9.39 3.85 7.68
CA PHE A 60 8.11 4.44 7.27
C PHE A 60 8.21 5.14 5.91
N LYS A 61 9.32 5.82 5.62
CA LYS A 61 9.57 6.41 4.30
C LYS A 61 9.63 5.34 3.20
N ALA A 62 10.27 4.21 3.48
CA ALA A 62 10.33 3.07 2.57
C ALA A 62 8.94 2.46 2.32
N ILE A 63 8.09 2.35 3.35
CA ILE A 63 6.69 1.94 3.21
C ILE A 63 5.93 2.89 2.28
N GLN A 64 6.07 4.21 2.47
CA GLN A 64 5.35 5.20 1.64
C GLN A 64 5.74 5.12 0.16
N ILE A 65 7.04 5.00 -0.11
CA ILE A 65 7.57 4.83 -1.48
C ILE A 65 7.12 3.47 -2.03
N GLY A 66 7.22 2.42 -1.21
CA GLY A 66 6.85 1.06 -1.53
C GLY A 66 5.37 0.90 -1.87
N ASP A 67 4.47 1.54 -1.13
CA ASP A 67 3.02 1.54 -1.38
C ASP A 67 2.71 2.10 -2.78
N SER A 68 3.29 3.27 -3.09
CA SER A 68 3.16 3.88 -4.42
C SER A 68 3.75 2.99 -5.52
N GLY A 69 4.97 2.49 -5.33
CA GLY A 69 5.63 1.62 -6.31
C GLY A 69 4.90 0.31 -6.54
N TYR A 70 4.40 -0.30 -5.46
CA TYR A 70 3.63 -1.54 -5.47
C TYR A 70 2.29 -1.36 -6.20
N ASN A 71 1.54 -0.30 -5.88
CA ASN A 71 0.23 -0.07 -6.49
C ASN A 71 0.33 0.19 -8.00
N GLN A 72 1.41 0.82 -8.45
CA GLN A 72 1.65 1.10 -9.86
C GLN A 72 2.14 -0.14 -10.64
N ASN A 73 2.98 -0.98 -10.03
CA ASN A 73 3.70 -2.02 -10.76
C ASN A 73 3.27 -3.46 -10.44
N CYS A 74 2.68 -3.71 -9.26
CA CYS A 74 2.52 -5.06 -8.71
C CYS A 74 1.05 -5.42 -8.42
N ALA A 75 0.27 -4.46 -7.93
CA ALA A 75 -1.07 -4.68 -7.40
C ALA A 75 -2.06 -5.26 -8.42
N ARG A 76 -1.86 -5.02 -9.72
CA ARG A 76 -2.69 -5.60 -10.77
C ARG A 76 -2.68 -7.14 -10.75
N CYS A 77 -1.56 -7.75 -10.38
CA CYS A 77 -1.38 -9.20 -10.38
C CYS A 77 -1.47 -9.80 -8.97
N HIS A 78 -0.84 -9.14 -8.00
CA HIS A 78 -0.73 -9.59 -6.61
C HIS A 78 -1.83 -9.02 -5.70
N GLY A 79 -2.72 -8.19 -6.26
CA GLY A 79 -3.84 -7.56 -5.57
C GLY A 79 -3.45 -6.34 -4.73
N LEU A 80 -4.44 -5.54 -4.35
CA LEU A 80 -4.23 -4.36 -3.50
C LEU A 80 -3.79 -4.81 -2.10
N GLY A 81 -2.90 -4.06 -1.46
CA GLY A 81 -2.41 -4.45 -0.13
C GLY A 81 -1.61 -5.77 -0.12
N ALA A 82 -1.15 -6.25 -1.28
CA ALA A 82 -0.57 -7.59 -1.47
C ALA A 82 -1.51 -8.78 -1.22
N VAL A 83 -2.82 -8.52 -1.09
CA VAL A 83 -3.85 -9.55 -0.93
C VAL A 83 -4.25 -10.08 -2.29
N SER A 84 -3.86 -11.31 -2.61
CA SER A 84 -4.11 -11.85 -3.94
C SER A 84 -5.58 -12.20 -4.20
N GLY A 85 -6.06 -11.82 -5.40
CA GLY A 85 -7.33 -12.29 -5.97
C GLY A 85 -7.24 -13.61 -6.73
N GLY A 86 -6.11 -14.33 -6.67
CA GLY A 86 -5.89 -15.63 -7.30
C GLY A 86 -5.16 -15.60 -8.65
N LEU A 87 -4.76 -14.42 -9.16
CA LEU A 87 -4.00 -14.30 -10.42
C LEU A 87 -2.50 -14.60 -10.23
N ALA A 88 -1.90 -14.08 -9.15
CA ALA A 88 -0.53 -14.34 -8.73
C ALA A 88 -0.50 -14.68 -7.22
N PRO A 89 0.62 -15.13 -6.63
CA PRO A 89 0.66 -15.42 -5.19
C PRO A 89 0.36 -14.21 -4.31
N ASP A 90 -0.24 -14.44 -3.14
CA ASP A 90 -0.33 -13.44 -2.06
C ASP A 90 1.07 -13.24 -1.47
N LEU A 91 1.59 -12.02 -1.54
CA LEU A 91 2.98 -11.75 -1.17
C LEU A 91 3.18 -11.53 0.33
N ARG A 92 2.09 -11.41 1.11
CA ARG A 92 2.18 -11.19 2.56
C ARG A 92 2.76 -12.39 3.29
N TYR A 93 2.67 -13.58 2.69
CA TYR A 93 3.24 -14.82 3.23
C TYR A 93 4.71 -15.05 2.86
N LEU A 94 5.34 -14.12 2.12
CA LEU A 94 6.77 -14.22 1.84
C LEU A 94 7.55 -13.67 3.03
N GLU A 95 8.15 -14.58 3.80
CA GLU A 95 8.81 -14.34 5.09
C GLU A 95 9.80 -13.16 5.03
N ALA A 96 9.78 -12.31 6.05
CA ALA A 96 10.66 -11.14 6.18
C ALA A 96 12.03 -11.53 6.76
N GLU A 97 12.72 -12.41 6.05
CA GLU A 97 14.06 -12.91 6.39
C GLU A 97 14.92 -13.07 5.13
N GLU A 98 16.21 -13.35 5.30
CA GLU A 98 17.19 -13.49 4.20
C GLU A 98 16.71 -14.44 3.09
N TYR A 99 16.15 -15.61 3.44
CA TYR A 99 15.66 -16.55 2.42
C TYR A 99 14.48 -16.00 1.62
N GLY A 100 13.55 -15.30 2.28
CA GLY A 100 12.45 -14.63 1.61
C GLY A 100 12.93 -13.46 0.73
N ASP A 101 13.98 -12.76 1.16
CA ASP A 101 14.60 -11.66 0.43
C ASP A 101 15.32 -12.13 -0.82
N GLU A 102 16.09 -13.22 -0.75
CA GLU A 102 16.71 -13.84 -1.93
C GLU A 102 15.63 -14.20 -2.97
N TRP A 103 14.52 -14.81 -2.52
CA TRP A 103 13.43 -15.16 -3.43
C TRP A 103 12.77 -13.91 -4.03
N TYR A 104 12.53 -12.88 -3.23
CA TYR A 104 11.98 -11.61 -3.69
C TYR A 104 12.89 -10.95 -4.74
N VAL A 105 14.17 -10.81 -4.43
CA VAL A 105 15.17 -10.15 -5.27
C VAL A 105 15.31 -10.87 -6.62
N GLU A 106 15.40 -12.19 -6.62
CA GLU A 106 15.46 -12.98 -7.85
C GLU A 106 14.24 -12.75 -8.74
N ARG A 107 13.03 -12.78 -8.16
CA ARG A 107 11.78 -12.54 -8.89
C ARG A 107 11.65 -11.11 -9.36
N PHE A 108 12.05 -10.13 -8.56
CA PHE A 108 12.00 -8.72 -8.92
C PHE A 108 12.97 -8.44 -10.08
N ARG A 109 14.21 -8.92 -9.99
CA ARG A 109 15.25 -8.66 -10.98
C ARG A 109 14.97 -9.31 -12.32
N HIS A 110 14.58 -10.58 -12.29
CA HIS A 110 14.54 -11.42 -13.49
C HIS A 110 13.13 -11.80 -13.94
N GLY A 111 12.11 -11.45 -13.14
CA GLY A 111 10.72 -11.79 -13.41
C GLY A 111 10.45 -13.29 -13.30
N TYR A 112 9.42 -13.74 -14.01
CA TYR A 112 9.06 -15.15 -14.09
C TYR A 112 8.48 -15.47 -15.46
N THR A 113 9.08 -16.45 -16.14
CA THR A 113 8.59 -16.99 -17.41
C THR A 113 8.31 -18.48 -17.26
N GLN A 114 7.13 -18.90 -17.70
CA GLN A 114 6.72 -20.30 -17.66
C GLN A 114 6.20 -20.70 -19.04
N ASN A 115 6.71 -21.80 -19.59
CA ASN A 115 6.33 -22.31 -20.92
C ASN A 115 6.44 -21.23 -22.02
N GLY A 116 7.51 -20.43 -21.99
CA GLY A 116 7.75 -19.34 -22.94
C GLY A 116 6.83 -18.13 -22.79
N THR A 117 5.95 -18.11 -21.79
CA THR A 117 5.07 -16.97 -21.49
C THR A 117 5.56 -16.25 -20.24
N THR A 118 5.86 -14.96 -20.35
CA THR A 118 6.18 -14.10 -19.21
C THR A 118 4.95 -13.92 -18.33
N LYS A 119 5.07 -14.33 -17.06
CA LYS A 119 4.03 -14.23 -16.02
C LYS A 119 4.28 -13.04 -15.09
N MET A 120 5.54 -12.73 -14.84
CA MET A 120 5.98 -11.57 -14.08
C MET A 120 7.10 -10.87 -14.87
N PRO A 121 6.99 -9.56 -15.17
CA PRO A 121 8.06 -8.80 -15.82
C PRO A 121 9.34 -8.76 -14.96
N ALA A 122 10.48 -8.53 -15.61
CA ALA A 122 11.72 -8.19 -14.94
C ALA A 122 11.75 -6.69 -14.65
N PHE A 123 12.04 -6.31 -13.39
CA PHE A 123 12.03 -4.91 -12.94
C PHE A 123 13.41 -4.38 -12.57
N GLY A 124 14.43 -5.25 -12.43
CA GLY A 124 15.74 -4.89 -11.88
C GLY A 124 16.39 -3.67 -12.55
N GLU A 125 16.57 -3.71 -13.86
CA GLU A 125 17.15 -2.59 -14.63
C GLU A 125 16.20 -1.39 -14.77
N LEU A 126 14.88 -1.62 -14.63
CA LEU A 126 13.87 -0.59 -14.88
C LEU A 126 13.61 0.30 -13.67
N LEU A 127 13.59 -0.30 -12.48
CA LEU A 127 13.22 0.38 -11.24
C LEU A 127 14.40 0.57 -10.28
N GLY A 128 15.43 -0.29 -10.38
CA GLY A 128 16.57 -0.24 -9.47
C GLY A 128 16.32 -0.89 -8.12
N GLN A 129 17.39 -0.99 -7.32
CA GLN A 129 17.40 -1.75 -6.07
C GLN A 129 16.69 -1.01 -4.93
N GLU A 130 16.81 0.31 -4.83
CA GLU A 130 16.12 1.10 -3.81
C GLU A 130 14.61 0.96 -3.93
N ALA A 131 14.08 0.96 -5.15
CA ALA A 131 12.66 0.75 -5.41
C ALA A 131 12.24 -0.68 -5.03
N ALA A 132 13.07 -1.67 -5.33
CA ALA A 132 12.83 -3.06 -4.94
C ALA A 132 12.69 -3.17 -3.42
N TRP A 133 13.64 -2.64 -2.66
CA TRP A 133 13.61 -2.73 -1.20
C TRP A 133 12.49 -1.91 -0.57
N ALA A 134 12.15 -0.73 -1.11
CA ALA A 134 11.00 0.01 -0.64
C ALA A 134 9.69 -0.79 -0.82
N ILE A 135 9.48 -1.38 -2.00
CA ILE A 135 8.34 -2.24 -2.29
C ILE A 135 8.34 -3.47 -1.37
N ARG A 136 9.50 -4.08 -1.13
CA ARG A 136 9.66 -5.20 -0.20
C ARG A 136 9.23 -4.83 1.21
N THR A 137 9.70 -3.71 1.75
CA THR A 137 9.30 -3.22 3.09
C THR A 137 7.80 -2.98 3.19
N TYR A 138 7.17 -2.45 2.13
CA TYR A 138 5.72 -2.32 2.09
C TYR A 138 5.00 -3.68 2.15
N ILE A 139 5.48 -4.67 1.41
CA ILE A 139 4.89 -6.03 1.38
C ILE A 139 5.05 -6.74 2.73
N GLU A 140 6.25 -6.70 3.30
CA GLU A 140 6.57 -7.38 4.57
C GLU A 140 5.71 -6.84 5.72
N THR A 141 5.41 -5.55 5.71
CA THR A 141 4.71 -4.88 6.83
C THR A 141 3.20 -4.94 6.71
N ARG A 142 2.64 -5.75 5.80
CA ARG A 142 1.19 -5.88 5.67
C ARG A 142 0.58 -6.57 6.89
N PRO A 143 -0.40 -5.92 7.55
CA PRO A 143 -1.03 -6.49 8.73
C PRO A 143 -1.83 -7.74 8.37
N ASP A 144 -1.99 -8.61 9.35
CA ASP A 144 -3.04 -9.61 9.31
C ASP A 144 -4.41 -8.91 9.34
N GLY A 145 -5.17 -9.07 8.26
CA GLY A 145 -6.49 -8.46 8.12
C GLY A 145 -7.52 -9.05 9.09
N GLU A 146 -7.35 -10.30 9.52
CA GLU A 146 -8.26 -10.93 10.49
C GLU A 146 -8.10 -10.25 11.86
N GLN A 147 -6.86 -10.07 12.32
CA GLN A 147 -6.57 -9.37 13.58
C GLN A 147 -7.03 -7.90 13.54
N VAL A 148 -6.85 -7.20 12.41
CA VAL A 148 -7.41 -5.85 12.24
C VAL A 148 -8.94 -5.84 12.39
N ALA A 149 -9.62 -6.85 11.84
CA ALA A 149 -11.08 -6.96 11.92
C ALA A 149 -11.58 -7.22 13.35
N GLU A 150 -10.83 -8.00 14.14
CA GLU A 150 -11.11 -8.24 15.57
C GLU A 150 -11.10 -6.94 16.40
N HIS A 151 -10.22 -6.00 16.05
CA HIS A 151 -10.12 -4.68 16.69
C HIS A 151 -11.08 -3.63 16.12
N SER A 152 -11.91 -3.97 15.12
CA SER A 152 -12.64 -2.99 14.32
C SER A 152 -13.64 -2.13 15.12
N ASP A 153 -14.29 -2.68 16.13
CA ASP A 153 -15.23 -1.91 16.96
C ASP A 153 -14.52 -0.87 17.84
N THR A 154 -13.40 -1.25 18.45
CA THR A 154 -12.56 -0.33 19.22
C THR A 154 -11.99 0.78 18.33
N LEU A 155 -11.47 0.41 17.16
CA LEU A 155 -10.94 1.36 16.19
C LEU A 155 -12.02 2.34 15.66
N ARG A 156 -13.27 1.89 15.48
CA ARG A 156 -14.40 2.78 15.14
C ARG A 156 -14.69 3.76 16.27
N SER A 157 -14.66 3.30 17.53
CA SER A 157 -14.86 4.15 18.70
C SER A 157 -13.79 5.23 18.80
N ILE A 158 -12.52 4.86 18.64
CA ILE A 158 -11.39 5.81 18.64
C ILE A 158 -11.51 6.80 17.48
N ARG A 159 -11.85 6.34 16.28
CA ARG A 159 -12.11 7.21 15.12
C ARG A 159 -13.17 8.27 15.43
N ASP A 160 -14.32 7.86 15.99
CA ASP A 160 -15.42 8.77 16.29
C ASP A 160 -15.04 9.79 17.37
N GLN A 161 -14.24 9.37 18.35
CA GLN A 161 -13.67 10.24 19.37
C GLN A 161 -12.71 11.27 18.76
N LEU A 162 -11.76 10.83 17.91
CA LEU A 162 -10.81 11.71 17.22
C LEU A 162 -11.54 12.73 16.32
N ALA A 163 -12.58 12.30 15.61
CA ALA A 163 -13.41 13.19 14.79
C ALA A 163 -14.12 14.25 15.64
N ALA A 164 -14.64 13.89 16.82
CA ALA A 164 -15.23 14.84 17.75
C ALA A 164 -14.20 15.86 18.27
N TRP A 165 -12.99 15.40 18.64
CA TRP A 165 -11.91 16.27 19.11
C TRP A 165 -11.44 17.23 18.02
N ALA A 166 -11.38 16.80 16.75
CA ALA A 166 -11.05 17.67 15.62
C ALA A 166 -12.03 18.84 15.44
N GLU A 167 -13.27 18.69 15.92
CA GLU A 167 -14.30 19.74 15.92
C GLU A 167 -14.34 20.55 17.24
N GLY A 168 -13.41 20.30 18.16
CA GLY A 168 -13.38 20.92 19.49
C GLY A 168 -14.43 20.39 20.46
N ASN A 169 -15.01 19.21 20.19
CA ASN A 169 -16.03 18.59 21.03
C ASN A 169 -15.42 17.57 22.00
N GLY A 170 -15.78 17.65 23.28
CA GLY A 170 -15.33 16.71 24.32
C GLY A 170 -14.08 17.16 25.06
N ASP A 171 -13.59 16.30 25.95
CA ASP A 171 -12.33 16.49 26.67
C ASP A 171 -11.26 15.63 25.98
N ALA A 172 -10.22 16.27 25.44
CA ALA A 172 -9.22 15.59 24.64
C ALA A 172 -8.13 14.99 25.53
N ASP A 173 -7.91 13.68 25.36
CA ASP A 173 -6.81 12.95 26.00
C ASP A 173 -5.98 12.26 24.90
N PRO A 174 -5.12 13.01 24.19
CA PRO A 174 -4.31 12.48 23.10
C PRO A 174 -3.37 11.38 23.56
N ASP A 175 -2.87 11.45 24.80
CA ASP A 175 -1.93 10.47 25.33
C ASP A 175 -2.63 9.12 25.57
N ALA A 176 -3.85 9.12 26.11
CA ALA A 176 -4.64 7.90 26.25
C ALA A 176 -5.01 7.27 24.90
N ALA A 177 -5.44 8.08 23.93
CA ALA A 177 -5.77 7.59 22.59
C ALA A 177 -4.55 6.98 21.87
N LYS A 178 -3.38 7.63 21.97
CA LYS A 178 -2.12 7.09 21.42
C LYS A 178 -1.75 5.77 22.09
N ALA A 179 -1.83 5.69 23.41
CA ALA A 179 -1.51 4.47 24.15
C ALA A 179 -2.43 3.30 23.76
N GLU A 180 -3.72 3.55 23.55
CA GLU A 180 -4.67 2.53 23.10
C GLU A 180 -4.39 2.09 21.66
N LEU A 181 -4.15 3.03 20.74
CA LEU A 181 -3.78 2.71 19.36
C LEU A 181 -2.45 1.96 19.26
N ASP A 182 -1.46 2.31 20.09
CA ASP A 182 -0.17 1.62 20.16
C ASP A 182 -0.32 0.19 20.69
N ALA A 183 -1.19 -0.02 21.69
CA ALA A 183 -1.49 -1.35 22.20
C ALA A 183 -2.16 -2.23 21.13
N ILE A 184 -3.13 -1.69 20.39
CA ILE A 184 -3.77 -2.40 19.26
C ILE A 184 -2.74 -2.68 18.16
N ALA A 185 -1.90 -1.69 17.83
CA ALA A 185 -0.88 -1.85 16.78
C ALA A 185 0.14 -2.94 17.12
N ALA A 186 0.52 -3.07 18.39
CA ALA A 186 1.45 -4.09 18.86
C ALA A 186 0.86 -5.51 18.89
N ASP A 187 -0.47 -5.63 18.94
CA ASP A 187 -1.17 -6.91 18.90
C ASP A 187 -1.38 -7.42 17.47
N ILE A 188 -1.40 -6.52 16.48
CA ILE A 188 -1.58 -6.86 15.07
C ILE A 188 -0.26 -7.37 14.46
N GLU A 189 -0.22 -8.64 14.14
CA GLU A 189 0.91 -9.30 13.50
C GLU A 189 0.98 -9.01 11.99
N THR A 190 2.15 -9.30 11.39
CA THR A 190 2.30 -9.39 9.94
C THR A 190 2.29 -10.86 9.52
N LEU A 191 1.72 -11.15 8.36
CA LEU A 191 1.74 -12.52 7.81
C LEU A 191 3.14 -12.94 7.31
N SER A 192 4.07 -11.99 7.21
CA SER A 192 5.46 -12.22 6.81
C SER A 192 6.39 -12.48 7.99
N TYR A 193 5.88 -12.36 9.23
CA TYR A 193 6.66 -12.36 10.47
C TYR A 193 7.61 -11.16 10.64
N ALA A 194 7.46 -10.10 9.84
CA ALA A 194 8.09 -8.81 10.13
C ALA A 194 7.63 -8.29 11.52
N PRO A 195 8.53 -7.67 12.29
CA PRO A 195 8.30 -7.35 13.70
C PRO A 195 7.26 -6.24 13.93
N VAL A 196 6.97 -5.43 12.91
CA VAL A 196 6.04 -4.30 13.00
C VAL A 196 5.10 -4.32 11.80
N ALA A 197 3.81 -4.37 12.07
CA ALA A 197 2.78 -4.16 11.07
C ALA A 197 2.54 -2.66 10.83
N ASP A 198 2.53 -2.26 9.57
CA ASP A 198 2.05 -0.94 9.15
C ASP A 198 0.51 -0.94 9.13
N SER A 199 -0.05 -1.05 10.33
CA SER A 199 -1.49 -1.12 10.58
C SER A 199 -2.11 0.28 10.65
N ILE A 200 -3.43 0.34 10.50
CA ILE A 200 -4.17 1.61 10.58
C ILE A 200 -4.12 2.20 12.00
N ALA A 201 -3.99 1.35 13.02
CA ALA A 201 -3.77 1.76 14.40
C ALA A 201 -2.40 2.40 14.59
N TRP A 202 -1.34 1.75 14.05
CA TRP A 202 0.02 2.27 14.09
C TRP A 202 0.10 3.66 13.44
N ARG A 203 -0.44 3.79 12.21
CA ARG A 203 -0.45 5.05 11.46
C ARG A 203 -1.22 6.15 12.19
N ALA A 204 -2.41 5.86 12.70
CA ALA A 204 -3.24 6.83 13.40
C ALA A 204 -2.54 7.35 14.67
N SER A 205 -1.88 6.48 15.45
CA SER A 205 -1.14 6.88 16.66
C SER A 205 -0.05 7.91 16.37
N ARG A 206 0.69 7.75 15.25
CA ARG A 206 1.76 8.68 14.85
C ARG A 206 1.23 10.02 14.32
N GLN A 207 -0.04 10.10 13.94
CA GLN A 207 -0.67 11.32 13.45
C GLN A 207 -1.27 12.19 14.56
N ILE A 208 -1.49 11.62 15.75
CA ILE A 208 -1.98 12.38 16.92
C ILE A 208 -0.83 13.21 17.50
N ASP A 209 -0.92 14.53 17.31
CA ASP A 209 0.04 15.54 17.79
C ASP A 209 -0.58 16.56 18.78
N GLY A 210 -1.83 16.33 19.18
CA GLY A 210 -2.59 17.22 20.08
C GLY A 210 -3.36 18.34 19.38
N THR A 211 -3.28 18.44 18.04
CA THR A 211 -3.97 19.47 17.26
C THR A 211 -5.23 18.92 16.57
N ASP A 212 -6.18 19.81 16.28
CA ASP A 212 -7.40 19.47 15.52
C ASP A 212 -7.08 18.80 14.17
N ALA A 213 -6.02 19.26 13.49
CA ALA A 213 -5.57 18.70 12.22
C ALA A 213 -4.99 17.29 12.38
N GLY A 214 -4.22 17.04 13.44
CA GLY A 214 -3.70 15.72 13.79
C GLY A 214 -4.84 14.74 14.07
N TYR A 215 -5.84 15.16 14.86
CA TYR A 215 -7.03 14.35 15.13
C TYR A 215 -7.84 14.04 13.86
N SER A 216 -8.08 15.03 13.00
CA SER A 216 -8.78 14.83 11.73
C SER A 216 -8.04 13.82 10.84
N THR A 217 -6.71 13.94 10.74
CA THR A 217 -5.90 13.06 9.91
C THR A 217 -5.91 11.62 10.45
N ALA A 218 -5.81 11.45 11.76
CA ALA A 218 -5.90 10.14 12.42
C ALA A 218 -7.28 9.50 12.23
N ALA A 219 -8.36 10.29 12.37
CA ALA A 219 -9.73 9.82 12.11
C ALA A 219 -9.92 9.39 10.64
N ASP A 220 -9.38 10.14 9.68
CA ASP A 220 -9.45 9.80 8.26
C ASP A 220 -8.68 8.50 7.96
N THR A 221 -7.49 8.33 8.54
CA THR A 221 -6.70 7.09 8.42
C THR A 221 -7.50 5.87 8.89
N LEU A 222 -8.14 5.97 10.06
CA LEU A 222 -8.99 4.90 10.59
C LEU A 222 -10.22 4.68 9.70
N THR A 223 -10.84 5.75 9.18
CA THR A 223 -12.01 5.68 8.29
C THR A 223 -11.70 4.90 7.02
N VAL A 224 -10.65 5.30 6.29
CA VAL A 224 -10.23 4.64 5.05
C VAL A 224 -9.80 3.21 5.33
N GLY A 225 -8.99 3.01 6.37
CA GLY A 225 -8.49 1.70 6.78
C GLY A 225 -9.58 0.68 7.08
N LEU A 226 -10.56 1.05 7.92
CA LEU A 226 -11.68 0.19 8.31
C LEU A 226 -12.64 -0.11 7.15
N SER A 227 -12.67 0.74 6.11
CA SER A 227 -13.46 0.49 4.91
C SER A 227 -12.82 -0.56 3.98
N ALA A 228 -11.49 -0.65 3.98
CA ALA A 228 -10.75 -1.62 3.18
C ALA A 228 -10.70 -3.02 3.80
N ALA A 229 -11.04 -3.15 5.09
CA ALA A 229 -11.06 -4.41 5.84
C ALA A 229 -12.42 -5.14 5.83
N GLN A 230 -13.45 -4.60 5.16
CA GLN A 230 -14.80 -5.17 5.03
C GLN A 230 -14.99 -5.85 3.68
#